data_AF-A0A8H9FS15-F1
#
_entry.id   AF-A0A8H9FS15-F1
#
_cell.length_a   1.000
_cell.length_b   1.000
_cell.length_c   1.000
_cell.angle_alpha   90.00
_cell.angle_beta   90.00
_cell.angle_gamma   90.00
#
_symmetry.space_group_name_H-M   'P 1'
#
loop_
_entity.id
_entity.type
_entity.pdbx_description
1 polymer ?
#
loop_
_entity_poly.entity_id
_entity_poly.type
_entity_poly.pdbx_seq_one_letter_code
_entity_poly.pdbx_strand_id
1 'polypeptide(L)'
;MNGWAGVAVVGLSLLAWSIVIDVRYDMDDRLARWLVPAVRRWGRWYALGAFVLSLSGLAVFAALACIGYALAGPLGDPRWALLVLYPAQLLYAPSVLAMAPSDPHMYRFWRESLRRSGARAAEERWIAWSGGVPAFMGMVALMVSLFPVFLG
;
A
#
# COMPACT_ATOMS: atom_id res chain seq x y z
N MET A 1 -14.91 -20.36 0.58
CA MET A 1 -14.57 -19.97 1.97
C MET A 1 -15.39 -18.76 2.32
N ASN A 2 -16.11 -18.78 3.44
CA ASN A 2 -16.95 -17.68 3.92
C ASN A 2 -16.36 -17.09 5.20
N GLY A 3 -16.61 -15.81 5.42
CA GLY A 3 -16.25 -15.12 6.66
C GLY A 3 -14.78 -14.74 6.77
N TRP A 4 -14.35 -14.48 8.00
CA TRP A 4 -13.00 -14.04 8.36
C TRP A 4 -11.88 -14.92 7.82
N ALA A 5 -12.13 -16.21 7.58
CA ALA A 5 -11.15 -17.10 6.98
C ALA A 5 -10.76 -16.66 5.55
N GLY A 6 -11.70 -16.19 4.74
CA GLY A 6 -11.42 -15.68 3.38
C GLY A 6 -10.59 -14.40 3.41
N VAL A 7 -10.95 -13.47 4.32
CA VAL A 7 -10.19 -12.25 4.57
C VAL A 7 -8.77 -12.57 5.03
N ALA A 8 -8.61 -13.52 5.94
CA ALA A 8 -7.30 -13.94 6.45
C ALA A 8 -6.42 -14.55 5.36
N VAL A 9 -6.97 -15.41 4.50
CA VAL A 9 -6.20 -16.00 3.39
C VAL A 9 -5.73 -14.94 2.40
N VAL A 10 -6.61 -14.04 1.97
CA VAL A 10 -6.22 -12.95 1.07
C VAL A 10 -5.21 -12.04 1.76
N GLY A 11 -5.47 -11.61 2.98
CA GLY A 11 -4.54 -10.75 3.74
C GLY A 11 -3.14 -11.36 3.91
N LEU A 12 -3.05 -12.63 4.29
CA LEU A 12 -1.78 -13.34 4.43
C LEU A 12 -1.07 -13.51 3.09
N SER A 13 -1.81 -13.77 2.01
CA SER A 13 -1.23 -13.88 0.66
C SER A 13 -0.64 -12.55 0.18
N LEU A 14 -1.32 -11.43 0.44
CA LEU A 14 -0.82 -10.09 0.11
C LEU A 14 0.43 -9.76 0.94
N LEU A 15 0.43 -10.09 2.22
CA LEU A 15 1.60 -9.87 3.08
C LEU A 15 2.80 -10.72 2.63
N ALA A 16 2.60 -12.02 2.36
CA ALA A 16 3.64 -12.90 1.86
C ALA A 16 4.18 -12.42 0.50
N TRP A 17 3.29 -11.97 -0.40
CA TRP A 17 3.68 -11.39 -1.68
C TRP A 17 4.53 -10.13 -1.52
N SER A 18 4.14 -9.22 -0.64
CA SER A 18 4.90 -8.00 -0.35
C SER A 18 6.28 -8.31 0.22
N ILE A 19 6.40 -9.32 1.10
CA ILE A 19 7.72 -9.79 1.59
C ILE A 19 8.57 -10.32 0.43
N VAL A 20 8.01 -11.14 -0.46
CA VAL A 20 8.74 -11.67 -1.61
C VAL A 20 9.22 -10.55 -2.53
N ILE A 21 8.37 -9.54 -2.77
CA ILE A 21 8.74 -8.37 -3.57
C ILE A 21 9.83 -7.57 -2.88
N ASP A 22 9.73 -7.34 -1.57
CA ASP A 22 10.75 -6.60 -0.82
C ASP A 22 12.10 -7.34 -0.85
N VAL A 23 12.13 -8.63 -0.51
CA VAL A 23 13.36 -9.45 -0.55
C VAL A 23 13.97 -9.52 -1.96
N ARG A 24 13.14 -9.57 -3.00
CA ARG A 24 13.63 -9.67 -4.38
C ARG A 24 14.17 -8.36 -4.94
N TYR A 25 13.62 -7.23 -4.49
CA TYR A 25 13.89 -5.93 -5.10
C TYR A 25 14.54 -4.91 -4.15
N ASP A 26 14.78 -5.27 -2.88
CA ASP A 26 15.20 -4.36 -1.81
C ASP A 26 14.37 -3.06 -1.85
N MET A 27 13.04 -3.21 -1.86
CA MET A 27 12.12 -2.10 -2.08
C MET A 27 12.35 -1.01 -1.04
N ASP A 28 12.46 -1.39 0.24
CA ASP A 28 12.66 -0.45 1.35
C ASP A 28 13.98 0.34 1.23
N ASP A 29 15.10 -0.35 0.97
CA ASP A 29 16.42 0.27 0.85
C ASP A 29 16.57 1.10 -0.43
N ARG A 30 15.89 0.71 -1.52
CA ARG A 30 15.85 1.51 -2.76
C ARG A 30 14.96 2.73 -2.60
N LEU A 31 13.78 2.58 -1.99
CA LEU A 31 12.88 3.68 -1.68
C LEU A 31 13.60 4.70 -0.81
N ALA A 32 14.24 4.28 0.29
CA ALA A 32 14.97 5.18 1.17
C ALA A 32 16.10 5.94 0.45
N ARG A 33 16.91 5.23 -0.36
CA ARG A 33 17.99 5.84 -1.15
C ARG A 33 17.49 6.82 -2.22
N TRP A 34 16.30 6.62 -2.76
CA TRP A 34 15.73 7.50 -3.78
C TRP A 34 14.95 8.68 -3.17
N LEU A 35 14.24 8.42 -2.06
CA LEU A 35 13.44 9.38 -1.30
C LEU A 35 14.29 10.52 -0.76
N VAL A 36 15.41 10.22 -0.10
CA VAL A 36 16.25 11.24 0.56
C VAL A 36 16.79 12.30 -0.41
N PRO A 37 17.44 11.96 -1.55
CA PRO A 37 17.89 12.96 -2.51
C PRO A 37 16.73 13.67 -3.22
N ALA A 38 15.61 12.99 -3.47
CA ALA A 38 14.44 13.61 -4.08
C ALA A 38 13.81 14.68 -3.16
N VAL A 39 13.66 14.38 -1.87
CA VAL A 39 13.20 15.33 -0.84
C VAL A 39 14.16 16.51 -0.74
N ARG A 40 15.47 16.30 -0.79
CA ARG A 40 16.46 17.38 -0.74
C ARG A 40 16.43 18.29 -1.96
N ARG A 41 16.23 17.73 -3.14
CA ARG A 41 16.24 18.47 -4.41
C ARG A 41 14.93 19.20 -4.68
N TRP A 42 13.80 18.63 -4.28
CA TRP A 42 12.46 19.16 -4.60
C TRP A 42 11.71 19.71 -3.39
N GLY A 43 12.17 19.44 -2.17
CA GLY A 43 11.62 19.97 -0.93
C GLY A 43 10.11 19.73 -0.83
N ARG A 44 9.34 20.83 -0.74
CA ARG A 44 7.88 20.80 -0.63
C ARG A 44 7.18 20.18 -1.85
N TRP A 45 7.74 20.34 -3.05
CA TRP A 45 7.16 19.79 -4.27
C TRP A 45 7.23 18.27 -4.32
N TYR A 46 8.21 17.67 -3.63
CA TYR A 46 8.32 16.23 -3.53
C TYR A 46 7.09 15.61 -2.85
N ALA A 47 6.67 16.10 -1.67
CA ALA A 47 5.49 15.50 -1.03
C ALA A 47 4.24 15.76 -1.82
N LEU A 48 4.11 16.91 -2.48
CA LEU A 48 2.92 17.17 -3.28
C LEU A 48 2.86 16.16 -4.43
N GLY A 49 3.99 15.88 -5.08
CA GLY A 49 4.10 14.82 -6.09
C GLY A 49 3.87 13.41 -5.53
N ALA A 50 4.51 13.05 -4.41
CA ALA A 50 4.39 11.74 -3.78
C ALA A 50 2.97 11.48 -3.23
N PHE A 51 2.35 12.52 -2.66
CA PHE A 51 0.96 12.50 -2.22
C PHE A 51 0.03 12.31 -3.41
N VAL A 52 0.19 13.08 -4.48
CA VAL A 52 -0.63 12.95 -5.71
C VAL A 52 -0.43 11.56 -6.35
N LEU A 53 0.79 11.04 -6.38
CA LEU A 53 1.09 9.71 -6.91
C LEU A 53 0.46 8.59 -6.05
N SER A 54 0.49 8.75 -4.73
CA SER A 54 -0.14 7.78 -3.83
C SER A 54 -1.68 7.86 -3.91
N LEU A 55 -2.21 9.07 -4.03
CA LEU A 55 -3.65 9.32 -4.22
C LEU A 55 -4.13 8.78 -5.56
N SER A 56 -3.34 8.92 -6.63
CA SER A 56 -3.68 8.36 -7.94
C SER A 56 -3.62 6.84 -7.92
N GLY A 57 -2.64 6.24 -7.25
CA GLY A 57 -2.59 4.80 -7.00
C GLY A 57 -3.84 4.30 -6.27
N LEU A 58 -4.25 5.00 -5.20
CA LEU A 58 -5.47 4.72 -4.47
C LEU A 58 -6.73 4.87 -5.33
N ALA A 59 -6.82 5.92 -6.14
CA ALA A 59 -7.94 6.18 -7.03
C ALA A 59 -8.06 5.10 -8.12
N VAL A 60 -6.93 4.67 -8.69
CA VAL A 60 -6.88 3.56 -9.66
C VAL A 60 -7.31 2.26 -9.00
N PHE A 61 -6.82 1.96 -7.80
CA PHE A 61 -7.26 0.79 -7.04
C PHE A 61 -8.78 0.82 -6.77
N ALA A 62 -9.30 1.96 -6.32
CA ALA A 62 -10.72 2.13 -6.06
C ALA A 62 -11.57 1.97 -7.34
N ALA A 63 -11.11 2.51 -8.47
CA ALA A 63 -11.77 2.33 -9.76
C ALA A 63 -11.81 0.85 -10.18
N LEU A 64 -10.69 0.13 -10.02
CA LEU A 64 -10.62 -1.31 -10.30
C LEU A 64 -11.52 -2.12 -9.37
N ALA A 65 -11.62 -1.74 -8.10
CA ALA A 65 -12.55 -2.36 -7.17
C ALA A 65 -14.00 -2.16 -7.63
N CYS A 66 -14.39 -0.93 -8.00
CA CYS A 66 -15.71 -0.64 -8.55
C CYS A 66 -16.01 -1.46 -9.82
N ILE A 67 -15.04 -1.57 -10.73
CA ILE A 67 -15.16 -2.39 -11.95
C ILE A 67 -15.36 -3.87 -11.57
N GLY A 68 -14.57 -4.40 -10.65
CA GLY A 68 -14.71 -5.78 -10.18
C GLY A 68 -16.10 -6.07 -9.62
N TYR A 69 -16.64 -5.16 -8.80
CA TYR A 69 -18.00 -5.29 -8.27
C TYR A 69 -19.09 -5.14 -9.32
N ALA A 70 -18.94 -4.21 -10.27
CA ALA A 70 -19.88 -4.02 -11.36
C ALA A 70 -19.95 -5.26 -12.27
N LEU A 71 -18.82 -5.94 -12.50
CA LEU A 71 -18.75 -7.19 -13.26
C LEU A 71 -19.28 -8.39 -12.48
N ALA A 72 -19.15 -8.39 -11.15
CA ALA A 72 -19.68 -9.45 -10.29
C ALA A 72 -21.21 -9.39 -10.14
N GLY A 73 -21.80 -8.19 -10.20
CA GLY A 73 -23.24 -7.98 -10.05
C GLY A 73 -24.10 -8.88 -10.94
N PRO A 74 -23.87 -8.95 -12.26
CA PRO A 74 -24.59 -9.83 -13.18
C PRO A 74 -24.41 -11.34 -12.89
N LEU A 75 -23.34 -11.73 -12.20
CA LEU A 75 -23.00 -13.13 -11.93
C LEU A 75 -23.62 -13.65 -10.62
N GLY A 76 -24.23 -12.77 -9.81
CA GLY A 76 -24.97 -13.15 -8.59
C GLY A 76 -24.11 -13.61 -7.41
N ASP A 77 -22.77 -13.65 -7.55
CA ASP A 77 -21.83 -13.96 -6.47
C ASP A 77 -20.74 -12.86 -6.39
N PRO A 78 -20.62 -12.12 -5.28
CA PRO A 78 -19.63 -11.04 -5.13
C PRO A 78 -18.18 -11.52 -5.22
N ARG A 79 -17.90 -12.82 -5.06
CA ARG A 79 -16.55 -13.39 -5.20
C ARG A 79 -16.00 -13.31 -6.61
N TRP A 80 -16.85 -13.18 -7.62
CA TRP A 80 -16.39 -12.90 -8.98
C TRP A 80 -15.61 -11.59 -9.09
N ALA A 81 -15.81 -10.65 -8.16
CA ALA A 81 -15.03 -9.41 -8.09
C ALA A 81 -13.53 -9.69 -7.85
N LEU A 82 -13.17 -10.83 -7.23
CA LEU A 82 -11.78 -11.21 -6.98
C LEU A 82 -10.95 -11.38 -8.25
N LEU A 83 -11.58 -11.67 -9.40
CA LEU A 83 -10.87 -11.77 -10.68
C LEU A 83 -10.18 -10.46 -11.07
N VAL A 84 -10.74 -9.32 -10.66
CA VAL A 84 -10.18 -7.98 -10.89
C VAL A 84 -9.52 -7.46 -9.62
N LEU A 85 -10.18 -7.64 -8.48
CA LEU A 85 -9.76 -7.09 -7.20
C LEU A 85 -8.46 -7.72 -6.71
N TYR A 86 -8.30 -9.05 -6.77
CA TYR A 86 -7.12 -9.71 -6.22
C TYR A 86 -5.83 -9.35 -6.98
N PRO A 87 -5.79 -9.34 -8.34
CA PRO A 87 -4.64 -8.80 -9.07
C PRO A 87 -4.34 -7.34 -8.74
N ALA A 88 -5.37 -6.50 -8.61
CA ALA A 88 -5.19 -5.10 -8.21
C ALA A 88 -4.60 -4.97 -6.80
N GLN A 89 -5.05 -5.80 -5.87
CA GLN A 89 -4.50 -5.87 -4.51
C GLN A 89 -3.04 -6.33 -4.51
N LEU A 90 -2.68 -7.34 -5.31
CA LEU A 90 -1.28 -7.80 -5.43
C LEU A 90 -0.35 -6.72 -5.99
N LEU A 91 -0.82 -5.91 -6.92
CA LEU A 91 -0.04 -4.79 -7.47
C LEU A 91 0.09 -3.63 -6.49
N TYR A 92 -0.94 -3.35 -5.70
CA TYR A 92 -1.00 -2.19 -4.82
C TYR A 92 -0.47 -2.46 -3.40
N ALA A 93 -0.56 -3.69 -2.90
CA ALA A 93 -0.18 -4.04 -1.53
C ALA A 93 1.31 -3.79 -1.21
N PRO A 94 2.29 -4.06 -2.10
CA PRO A 94 3.70 -3.81 -1.78
C PRO A 94 4.00 -2.34 -1.52
N SER A 95 3.44 -1.43 -2.32
CA SER A 95 3.68 0.02 -2.14
C SER A 95 3.00 0.54 -0.88
N VAL A 96 1.79 0.07 -0.59
CA VAL A 96 1.06 0.41 0.65
C VAL A 96 1.81 -0.09 1.87
N LEU A 97 2.25 -1.35 1.90
CA LEU A 97 2.90 -1.94 3.07
C LEU A 97 4.32 -1.39 3.29
N ALA A 98 5.05 -1.04 2.24
CA ALA A 98 6.34 -0.35 2.35
C ALA A 98 6.22 1.08 2.92
N MET A 99 5.09 1.76 2.66
CA MET A 99 4.86 3.14 3.11
C MET A 99 4.00 3.27 4.37
N ALA A 100 3.23 2.24 4.74
CA ALA A 100 2.42 2.19 5.94
C ALA A 100 3.15 1.40 7.03
N PRO A 101 3.82 2.05 7.99
CA PRO A 101 4.40 1.35 9.12
C PRO A 101 3.27 0.78 9.99
N SER A 102 2.92 -0.49 9.76
CA SER A 102 1.82 -1.17 10.45
C SER A 102 2.19 -1.65 11.86
N ASP A 103 3.47 -1.62 12.21
CA ASP A 103 4.01 -2.04 13.50
C ASP A 103 5.07 -1.04 14.01
N PRO A 104 5.13 -0.72 15.33
CA PRO A 104 6.23 0.03 15.93
C PRO A 104 7.63 -0.47 15.54
N HIS A 105 7.82 -1.78 15.33
CA HIS A 105 9.09 -2.33 14.85
C HIS A 105 9.40 -1.93 13.40
N MET A 106 8.41 -1.98 12.50
CA MET A 106 8.56 -1.52 11.11
C MET A 106 8.76 -0.01 11.03
N TYR A 107 8.09 0.76 11.89
CA TYR A 107 8.33 2.20 12.01
C TYR A 107 9.77 2.51 12.45
N ARG A 108 10.31 1.76 13.41
CA ARG A 108 11.70 1.89 13.83
C ARG A 108 12.65 1.51 12.70
N PHE A 109 12.41 0.41 12.01
CA PHE A 109 13.24 -0.06 10.90
C PHE A 109 13.27 0.93 9.73
N TRP A 110 12.12 1.51 9.41
CA TRP A 110 11.99 2.53 8.37
C TRP A 110 12.75 3.82 8.74
N ARG A 111 12.62 4.28 9.99
CA ARG A 111 13.40 5.42 10.50
C ARG A 111 14.89 5.14 10.52
N GLU A 112 15.29 3.93 10.91
CA GLU A 112 16.69 3.49 10.90
C GLU A 112 17.26 3.55 9.46
N SER A 113 16.49 3.08 8.47
CA SER A 113 16.86 3.08 7.06
C SER A 113 16.98 4.51 6.50
N LEU A 114 16.05 5.41 6.86
CA LEU A 114 16.15 6.84 6.54
C LEU A 114 17.38 7.49 7.18
N ARG A 115 17.70 7.17 8.45
CA ARG A 115 18.89 7.69 9.14
C ARG A 115 20.20 7.19 8.55
N ARG A 116 20.28 5.90 8.21
CA ARG A 116 21.43 5.32 7.49
C ARG A 116 21.62 5.99 6.12
N SER A 117 20.53 6.42 5.49
CA SER A 117 20.53 7.22 4.27
C SER A 117 20.91 8.70 4.48
N GLY A 118 21.16 9.10 5.73
CA GLY A 118 21.57 10.46 6.11
C GLY A 118 20.42 11.45 6.29
N ALA A 119 19.16 10.99 6.44
CA ALA A 119 18.01 11.86 6.65
C ALA A 119 18.03 12.57 8.02
N ARG A 120 17.69 13.85 8.03
CA ARG A 120 17.49 14.64 9.27
C ARG A 120 16.10 14.36 9.85
N ALA A 121 15.91 14.59 11.15
CA ALA A 121 14.62 14.36 11.82
C ALA A 121 13.43 15.13 11.20
N ALA A 122 13.69 16.30 10.62
CA ALA A 122 12.67 17.05 9.88
C ALA A 122 12.29 16.35 8.56
N GLU A 123 13.26 15.78 7.84
CA GLU A 123 13.06 15.02 6.59
C GLU A 123 12.30 13.71 6.87
N GLU A 124 12.62 13.00 7.96
CA GLU A 124 11.88 11.81 8.42
C GLU A 124 10.38 12.10 8.63
N ARG A 125 10.04 13.15 9.40
CA ARG A 125 8.63 13.53 9.64
C ARG A 125 7.92 13.89 8.34
N TRP A 126 8.64 14.54 7.43
CA TRP A 126 8.07 15.00 6.17
C TRP A 126 7.75 13.83 5.23
N ILE A 127 8.64 12.84 5.16
CA ILE A 127 8.42 11.59 4.42
C ILE A 127 7.28 10.78 5.07
N ALA A 128 7.26 10.70 6.40
CA ALA A 128 6.18 10.04 7.16
C ALA A 128 4.79 10.63 6.87
N TRP A 129 4.66 11.95 6.84
CA TRP A 129 3.37 12.58 6.57
C TRP A 129 2.92 12.46 5.11
N SER A 130 3.85 12.51 4.17
CA SER A 130 3.53 12.54 2.74
C SER A 130 3.26 11.16 2.14
N GLY A 131 3.99 10.12 2.57
CA GLY A 131 3.77 8.74 2.15
C GLY A 131 2.86 7.95 3.09
N GLY A 132 2.96 8.18 4.41
CA GLY A 132 2.30 7.35 5.40
C GLY A 132 0.78 7.51 5.48
N VAL A 133 0.26 8.73 5.33
CA VAL A 133 -1.20 8.97 5.39
C VAL A 133 -1.93 8.33 4.19
N PRO A 134 -1.50 8.54 2.93
CA PRO A 134 -2.10 7.86 1.79
C PRO A 134 -1.94 6.34 1.86
N ALA A 135 -0.79 5.84 2.33
CA ALA A 135 -0.57 4.40 2.49
C ALA A 135 -1.51 3.81 3.54
N PHE A 136 -1.72 4.48 4.68
CA PHE A 136 -2.71 4.05 5.67
C PHE A 136 -4.13 4.01 5.09
N MET A 137 -4.54 5.03 4.33
CA MET A 137 -5.82 5.01 3.61
C MET A 137 -5.89 3.85 2.60
N GLY A 138 -4.80 3.56 1.89
CA GLY A 138 -4.68 2.40 1.00
C GLY A 138 -4.84 1.08 1.73
N MET A 139 -4.26 0.93 2.92
CA MET A 139 -4.39 -0.27 3.75
C MET A 139 -5.85 -0.48 4.20
N VAL A 140 -6.53 0.59 4.61
CA VAL A 140 -7.97 0.56 4.91
C VAL A 140 -8.77 0.18 3.66
N ALA A 141 -8.47 0.75 2.50
CA ALA A 141 -9.16 0.43 1.25
C ALA A 141 -8.98 -1.04 0.84
N LEU A 142 -7.77 -1.59 0.97
CA LEU A 142 -7.51 -3.02 0.76
C LEU A 142 -8.40 -3.88 1.66
N MET A 143 -8.47 -3.57 2.96
CA MET A 143 -9.31 -4.32 3.91
C MET A 143 -10.80 -4.17 3.62
N VAL A 144 -11.30 -2.94 3.45
CA VAL A 144 -12.71 -2.64 3.19
C VAL A 144 -13.18 -3.29 1.89
N SER A 145 -12.32 -3.34 0.88
CA SER A 145 -12.63 -3.98 -0.40
C SER A 145 -12.88 -5.50 -0.30
N LEU A 146 -12.54 -6.15 0.81
CA LEU A 146 -12.80 -7.58 1.02
C LEU A 146 -14.11 -7.87 1.75
N PHE A 147 -14.71 -6.87 2.41
CA PHE A 147 -15.94 -7.06 3.19
C PHE A 147 -17.11 -7.54 2.32
N PRO A 148 -17.46 -6.89 1.19
CA PRO A 148 -18.57 -7.35 0.37
C PRO A 148 -18.34 -8.73 -0.27
N VAL A 149 -17.08 -9.19 -0.38
CA VAL A 149 -16.73 -10.48 -0.97
C VAL A 149 -16.90 -11.65 0.01
N PHE A 150 -16.54 -11.44 1.28
CA PHE A 150 -16.44 -12.53 2.26
C PHE A 150 -17.34 -12.38 3.49
N LEU A 151 -17.85 -11.17 3.75
CA LEU A 151 -18.64 -10.80 4.93
C LEU A 151 -20.00 -10.18 4.58
N GLY A 152 -20.29 -10.03 3.28
CA GLY A 152 -21.57 -9.56 2.74
C GLY A 152 -22.57 -10.69 2.47
#